data_AF-A0A2A6RG58-F1
#
_entry.id   AF-A0A2A6RG58-F1
#
_cell.length_a   1.000
_cell.length_b   1.000
_cell.length_c   1.000
_cell.angle_alpha   90.00
_cell.angle_beta   90.00
_cell.angle_gamma   90.00
#
_symmetry.space_group_name_H-M   'P 1'
#
loop_
_entity.id
_entity.type
_entity.pdbx_description
1 polymer ?
#
loop_
_entity_poly.entity_id
_entity_poly.type
_entity_poly.pdbx_seq_one_letter_code
_entity_poly.pdbx_strand_id
1 'polypeptide(L)'
;MQQRQRSLAVSVWLWVVLIVFVILFELWYAAAFLYAYNQLGERSLLLPVGQAMLMLLAFAYLTLAVIYSAPANPLIVFGLLIGAMVVSLYWRRLPNGLPLFLRSYPRGTLDALAFRRPTTDLKRRVRTK
;
A
#
# COMPACT_ATOMS: atom_id res chain seq x y z
N MET A 1 13.92 17.00 -36.42
CA MET A 1 14.57 16.32 -35.26
C MET A 1 14.16 16.89 -33.90
N GLN A 2 13.93 18.20 -33.77
CA GLN A 2 13.54 18.86 -32.50
C GLN A 2 12.20 18.38 -31.89
N GLN A 3 11.22 18.03 -32.73
CA GLN A 3 9.89 17.57 -32.29
C GLN A 3 9.93 16.18 -31.61
N ARG A 4 10.84 15.30 -32.07
CA ARG A 4 11.03 13.95 -31.52
C ARG A 4 11.68 13.98 -30.14
N GLN A 5 12.62 14.89 -29.92
CA GLN A 5 13.26 15.09 -28.61
C GLN A 5 12.28 15.64 -27.56
N ARG A 6 11.39 16.57 -27.94
CA ARG A 6 10.34 17.07 -27.04
C ARG A 6 9.34 15.98 -26.64
N SER A 7 8.90 15.14 -27.59
CA SER A 7 7.99 14.03 -27.28
C SER A 7 8.61 13.01 -26.31
N LEU A 8 9.90 12.71 -26.45
CA LEU A 8 10.61 11.80 -25.55
C LEU A 8 10.79 12.42 -24.15
N ALA A 9 11.13 13.70 -24.06
CA ALA A 9 11.25 14.40 -22.78
C ALA A 9 9.91 14.41 -22.01
N VAL A 10 8.79 14.70 -22.66
CA VAL A 10 7.46 14.64 -22.03
C VAL A 10 7.14 13.24 -21.53
N SER A 11 7.48 12.21 -22.30
CA SER A 11 7.24 10.81 -21.91
C SER A 11 8.03 10.41 -20.65
N VAL A 12 9.32 10.77 -20.56
CA VAL A 12 10.17 10.44 -19.42
C VAL A 12 9.69 11.16 -18.15
N TRP A 13 9.35 12.45 -18.27
CA TRP A 13 8.82 13.21 -17.12
C TRP A 13 7.52 12.61 -16.59
N LEU A 14 6.63 12.15 -17.46
CA LEU A 14 5.39 11.49 -17.06
C LEU A 14 5.66 10.20 -16.27
N TRP A 15 6.63 9.38 -16.71
CA TRP A 15 7.03 8.18 -15.99
C TRP A 15 7.59 8.48 -14.60
N VAL A 16 8.45 9.49 -14.48
CA VAL A 16 9.01 9.91 -13.18
C VAL A 16 7.91 10.37 -12.23
N VAL A 17 6.98 11.20 -12.71
CA VAL A 17 5.85 11.66 -11.90
C VAL A 17 4.97 10.50 -11.43
N LEU A 18 4.69 9.53 -12.29
CA LEU A 18 3.93 8.34 -11.91
C LEU A 18 4.64 7.52 -10.82
N ILE A 19 5.96 7.31 -10.95
CA ILE A 19 6.74 6.59 -9.93
C ILE A 19 6.67 7.31 -8.59
N VAL A 20 6.87 8.64 -8.58
CA VAL A 20 6.78 9.43 -7.36
C VAL A 20 5.40 9.33 -6.73
N PHE A 21 4.34 9.42 -7.54
CA PHE A 21 2.96 9.30 -7.04
C PHE A 21 2.68 7.93 -6.43
N VAL A 22 3.18 6.85 -7.04
CA VAL A 22 3.06 5.49 -6.51
C VAL A 22 3.80 5.36 -5.18
N ILE A 23 5.02 5.89 -5.06
CA ILE A 23 5.78 5.85 -3.80
C ILE A 23 5.04 6.61 -2.69
N LEU A 24 4.55 7.81 -2.98
CA LEU A 24 3.78 8.60 -2.01
C LEU A 24 2.49 7.88 -1.60
N PHE A 25 1.81 7.26 -2.55
CA PHE A 25 0.62 6.46 -2.28
C PHE A 25 0.92 5.26 -1.37
N GLU A 26 1.99 4.50 -1.63
CA GLU A 26 2.38 3.35 -0.82
C GLU A 26 2.80 3.76 0.60
N LEU A 27 3.51 4.89 0.76
CA LEU A 27 3.85 5.45 2.08
C LEU A 27 2.59 5.84 2.86
N TRP A 28 1.66 6.54 2.20
CA TRP A 28 0.38 6.91 2.80
C TRP A 28 -0.47 5.70 3.17
N TYR A 29 -0.52 4.70 2.29
CA TYR A 29 -1.23 3.45 2.52
C TYR A 29 -0.64 2.70 3.72
N ALA A 30 0.69 2.55 3.79
CA ALA A 30 1.36 1.95 4.93
C ALA A 30 1.06 2.69 6.24
N ALA A 31 1.12 4.03 6.22
CA ALA A 31 0.82 4.86 7.39
C ALA A 31 -0.65 4.72 7.85
N ALA A 32 -1.60 4.68 6.93
CA ALA A 32 -3.01 4.51 7.22
C ALA A 32 -3.31 3.17 7.92
N PHE A 33 -2.76 2.06 7.39
CA PHE A 33 -2.96 0.74 8.00
C PHE A 33 -2.17 0.56 9.30
N LEU A 34 -1.01 1.20 9.44
CA LEU A 34 -0.28 1.23 10.70
C LEU A 34 -1.04 2.03 11.78
N TYR A 35 -1.67 3.14 11.40
CA TYR A 35 -2.54 3.91 12.29
C TYR A 35 -3.78 3.10 12.70
N ALA A 36 -4.40 2.36 11.78
CA ALA A 36 -5.49 1.46 12.09
C ALA A 36 -5.05 0.31 13.03
N TYR A 37 -3.85 -0.23 12.83
CA TYR A 37 -3.24 -1.22 13.73
C TYR A 37 -3.09 -0.66 15.15
N ASN A 38 -2.55 0.54 15.30
CA ASN A 38 -2.35 1.16 16.62
C ASN A 38 -3.68 1.41 17.36
N GLN A 39 -4.80 1.56 16.64
CA GLN A 39 -6.11 1.75 17.24
C GLN A 39 -6.81 0.44 17.61
N LEU A 40 -6.73 -0.57 16.75
CA LEU A 40 -7.47 -1.83 16.92
C LEU A 40 -6.65 -2.93 17.60
N GLY A 41 -5.31 -2.85 17.57
CA GLY A 41 -4.41 -3.90 18.07
C GLY A 41 -4.39 -5.17 17.22
N GLU A 42 -5.05 -5.17 16.07
CA GLU A 42 -5.23 -6.36 15.24
C GLU A 42 -4.03 -6.62 14.35
N ARG A 43 -3.26 -7.68 14.67
CA ARG A 43 -2.02 -8.06 13.95
C ARG A 43 -2.24 -8.30 12.46
N SER A 44 -3.45 -8.65 12.03
CA SER A 44 -3.79 -8.86 10.62
C SER A 44 -3.63 -7.58 9.78
N LEU A 45 -3.69 -6.39 10.38
CA LEU A 45 -3.47 -5.11 9.72
C LEU A 45 -2.00 -4.82 9.41
N LEU A 46 -1.06 -5.58 10.00
CA LEU A 46 0.35 -5.51 9.62
C LEU A 46 0.62 -6.14 8.24
N LEU A 47 -0.29 -6.98 7.73
CA LEU A 47 -0.16 -7.58 6.41
C LEU A 47 -0.26 -6.54 5.26
N PRO A 48 -1.29 -5.67 5.20
CA PRO A 48 -1.31 -4.60 4.20
C PRO A 48 -0.14 -3.61 4.37
N VAL A 49 0.33 -3.35 5.60
CA VAL A 49 1.56 -2.58 5.83
C VAL A 49 2.77 -3.30 5.21
N GLY A 50 2.92 -4.60 5.46
CA GLY A 50 3.99 -5.42 4.89
C GLY A 50 3.95 -5.46 3.37
N GLN A 51 2.76 -5.56 2.77
CA GLN A 51 2.60 -5.49 1.31
C GLN A 51 3.09 -4.15 0.75
N ALA A 52 2.73 -3.04 1.37
CA ALA A 52 3.20 -1.72 0.95
C ALA A 52 4.71 -1.56 1.13
N MET A 53 5.26 -2.08 2.22
CA MET A 53 6.72 -2.10 2.45
C MET A 53 7.46 -2.90 1.38
N LEU A 54 6.93 -4.06 0.95
CA LEU A 54 7.53 -4.85 -0.13
C LEU A 54 7.51 -4.09 -1.47
N MET A 55 6.42 -3.38 -1.77
CA MET A 55 6.35 -2.49 -2.94
C MET A 55 7.38 -1.36 -2.86
N LEU A 56 7.46 -0.66 -1.72
CA LEU A 56 8.45 0.39 -1.50
C LEU A 56 9.88 -0.12 -1.62
N LEU A 57 10.18 -1.32 -1.10
CA LEU A 57 11.49 -1.94 -1.24
C LEU A 57 11.82 -2.27 -2.70
N ALA A 58 10.85 -2.73 -3.49
CA ALA A 58 11.05 -2.99 -4.91
C ALA A 58 11.41 -1.70 -5.67
N PHE A 59 10.69 -0.60 -5.40
CA PHE A 59 11.00 0.71 -5.99
C PHE A 59 12.32 1.28 -5.48
N ALA A 60 12.63 1.14 -4.19
CA ALA A 60 13.89 1.57 -3.62
C ALA A 60 15.08 0.84 -4.24
N TYR A 61 14.98 -0.49 -4.42
CA TYR A 61 16.00 -1.30 -5.08
C TYR A 61 16.25 -0.84 -6.51
N LEU A 62 15.19 -0.63 -7.30
CA LEU A 62 15.30 -0.12 -8.66
C LEU A 62 15.93 1.27 -8.71
N THR A 63 15.54 2.15 -7.78
CA THR A 63 16.09 3.51 -7.67
C THR A 63 17.59 3.48 -7.37
N LEU A 64 18.03 2.61 -6.45
CA LEU A 64 19.45 2.42 -6.14
C LEU A 64 20.21 1.86 -7.34
N ALA A 65 19.65 0.88 -8.05
CA ALA A 65 20.29 0.34 -9.25
C ALA A 65 20.53 1.42 -10.32
N VAL A 66 19.58 2.36 -10.47
CA VAL A 66 19.73 3.52 -11.36
C VAL A 66 20.82 4.48 -10.85
N ILE A 67 20.80 4.86 -9.57
CA ILE A 67 21.77 5.80 -8.97
C ILE A 67 23.20 5.28 -9.11
N TYR A 68 23.41 3.99 -8.82
CA TYR A 68 24.74 3.37 -8.87
C TYR A 68 25.09 2.82 -10.27
N SER A 69 24.22 3.00 -11.27
CA SER A 69 24.39 2.44 -12.62
C SER A 69 24.67 0.93 -12.61
N ALA A 70 24.12 0.22 -11.63
CA ALA A 70 24.31 -1.21 -11.44
C ALA A 70 23.25 -1.99 -12.24
N PRO A 71 23.58 -3.17 -12.80
CA PRO A 71 22.58 -4.02 -13.42
C PRO A 71 21.56 -4.47 -12.36
N ALA A 72 20.29 -4.12 -12.56
CA ALA A 72 19.22 -4.53 -11.68
C ALA A 72 19.00 -6.06 -11.79
N ASN A 73 19.00 -6.77 -10.67
CA ASN A 73 18.70 -8.19 -10.65
C ASN A 73 17.16 -8.39 -10.72
N PRO A 74 16.62 -8.95 -11.82
CA PRO A 74 15.18 -9.10 -11.98
C PRO A 74 14.57 -10.05 -10.95
N LEU A 75 15.32 -11.03 -10.44
CA LEU A 75 14.82 -11.97 -9.44
C LEU A 75 14.48 -11.29 -8.12
N ILE A 76 15.25 -10.27 -7.72
CA ILE A 76 14.99 -9.50 -6.51
C ILE A 76 13.69 -8.71 -6.68
N VAL A 77 13.54 -8.01 -7.81
CA VAL A 77 12.35 -7.21 -8.12
C VAL A 77 11.11 -8.09 -8.19
N PHE A 78 11.14 -9.16 -8.99
CA PHE A 78 10.02 -10.08 -9.10
C PHE A 78 9.72 -10.79 -7.78
N GLY A 79 10.74 -11.17 -7.02
CA GLY A 79 10.57 -11.79 -5.70
C GLY A 79 9.82 -10.87 -4.73
N LEU A 80 10.18 -9.58 -4.68
CA LEU A 80 9.49 -8.59 -3.86
C LEU A 80 8.04 -8.36 -4.31
N LEU A 81 7.80 -8.25 -5.62
CA LEU A 81 6.47 -8.05 -6.18
C LEU A 81 5.55 -9.27 -5.97
N ILE A 82 6.07 -10.48 -6.19
CA ILE A 82 5.35 -11.74 -5.93
C ILE A 82 5.05 -11.85 -4.42
N GLY A 83 6.03 -11.52 -3.57
CA GLY A 83 5.82 -11.46 -2.12
C GLY A 83 4.68 -10.52 -1.75
N ALA A 84 4.67 -9.29 -2.29
CA ALA A 84 3.61 -8.32 -2.08
C ALA A 84 2.23 -8.87 -2.50
N MET A 85 2.17 -9.54 -3.65
CA MET A 85 0.96 -10.19 -4.15
C MET A 85 0.45 -11.29 -3.21
N VAL A 86 1.36 -12.18 -2.77
CA VAL A 86 1.02 -13.28 -1.86
C VAL A 86 0.50 -12.76 -0.53
N VAL A 87 1.16 -11.75 0.05
CA VAL A 87 0.72 -11.11 1.30
C VAL A 87 -0.68 -10.52 1.14
N SER A 88 -0.96 -9.84 0.02
CA SER A 88 -2.28 -9.29 -0.29
C SER A 88 -3.37 -10.36 -0.38
N LEU A 89 -3.08 -11.47 -1.10
CA LEU A 89 -4.00 -12.58 -1.24
C LEU A 89 -4.26 -13.28 0.10
N TYR A 90 -3.21 -13.48 0.89
CA TYR A 90 -3.30 -14.11 2.20
C TYR A 90 -4.17 -13.29 3.15
N TRP A 91 -3.97 -11.96 3.20
CA TRP A 91 -4.77 -11.06 4.02
C TRP A 91 -6.27 -11.10 3.69
N ARG A 92 -6.60 -11.18 2.39
CA ARG A 92 -8.00 -11.28 1.93
C ARG A 92 -8.67 -12.61 2.30
N ARG A 93 -7.89 -13.68 2.43
CA ARG A 93 -8.37 -15.02 2.78
C ARG A 93 -8.43 -15.29 4.29
N LEU A 94 -7.82 -14.43 5.10
CA LEU A 94 -7.82 -14.56 6.56
C LEU A 94 -9.22 -14.27 7.15
N PRO A 95 -9.84 -15.22 7.87
CA PRO A 95 -11.18 -15.04 8.45
C PRO A 95 -11.22 -13.93 9.53
N ASN A 96 -10.10 -13.73 10.23
CA ASN A 96 -9.93 -12.65 11.22
C ASN A 96 -9.23 -11.40 10.64
N GLY A 97 -8.97 -11.38 9.33
CA GLY A 97 -8.33 -10.27 8.65
C GLY A 97 -9.36 -9.28 8.13
N LEU A 98 -9.75 -9.46 6.87
CA LEU A 98 -10.68 -8.59 6.18
C LEU A 98 -12.08 -8.53 6.82
N PRO A 99 -12.72 -9.65 7.22
CA PRO A 99 -14.07 -9.61 7.77
C PRO A 99 -14.15 -8.92 9.14
N LEU A 100 -13.13 -9.10 10.00
CA LEU A 100 -13.03 -8.43 11.30
C LEU A 100 -12.76 -6.94 11.13
N PHE A 101 -11.86 -6.58 10.21
CA PHE A 101 -11.59 -5.19 9.85
C PHE A 101 -12.84 -4.49 9.33
N LEU A 102 -13.63 -5.13 8.46
CA LEU A 102 -14.89 -4.59 7.94
C LEU A 102 -15.98 -4.45 9.04
N ARG A 103 -15.92 -5.23 10.12
CA ARG A 103 -16.79 -5.04 11.28
C ARG A 103 -16.42 -3.80 12.09
N SER A 104 -15.12 -3.58 12.31
CA SER A 104 -14.62 -2.41 13.04
C SER A 104 -14.70 -1.12 12.22
N TYR A 105 -14.57 -1.25 10.90
CA TYR A 105 -14.70 -0.20 9.90
C TYR A 105 -15.78 -0.58 8.89
N PRO A 106 -17.04 -0.15 9.06
CA PRO A 106 -18.13 -0.53 8.16
C PRO A 106 -17.95 0.00 6.73
N ARG A 107 -17.19 1.09 6.54
CA ARG A 107 -16.75 1.56 5.21
C ARG A 107 -15.39 0.99 4.80
N GLY A 108 -14.89 0.03 5.57
CA GLY A 108 -13.68 -0.74 5.35
C GLY A 108 -12.44 0.12 5.18
N THR A 109 -11.74 -0.13 4.07
CA THR A 109 -10.46 0.49 3.76
C THR A 109 -10.57 2.00 3.64
N LEU A 110 -11.70 2.56 3.20
CA LEU A 110 -11.88 4.01 3.09
C LEU A 110 -11.78 4.75 4.43
N ASP A 111 -12.28 4.15 5.51
CA ASP A 111 -12.19 4.77 6.84
C ASP A 111 -10.75 4.71 7.38
N ALA A 112 -10.03 3.61 7.14
CA ALA A 112 -8.61 3.51 7.50
C ALA A 112 -7.75 4.51 6.71
N LEU A 113 -7.98 4.60 5.39
CA LEU A 113 -7.30 5.55 4.51
C LEU A 113 -7.60 7.01 4.88
N ALA A 114 -8.81 7.30 5.36
CA ALA A 114 -9.19 8.61 5.86
C ALA A 114 -8.71 8.88 7.31
N PHE A 115 -7.90 7.99 7.91
CA PHE A 115 -7.45 8.06 9.30
C PHE A 115 -8.60 8.22 10.31
N ARG A 116 -9.77 7.69 10.01
CA ARG A 116 -10.94 7.80 10.89
C ARG A 116 -10.84 6.81 12.04
N ARG A 117 -11.38 7.21 13.19
CA ARG A 117 -11.53 6.31 14.33
C ARG A 117 -12.67 5.32 14.07
N PRO A 118 -12.52 4.04 14.48
CA PRO A 118 -13.60 3.08 14.37
C PRO A 118 -14.78 3.58 15.20
N THR A 119 -15.99 3.56 14.64
CA THR A 119 -17.19 3.94 15.38
C THR A 119 -17.51 2.82 16.36
N THR A 120 -17.09 2.98 17.61
CA THR A 120 -17.33 2.05 18.72
C THR A 120 -18.82 1.83 19.04
N ASP A 121 -19.73 2.53 18.34
CA ASP A 121 -21.12 2.71 18.74
C ASP A 121 -22.16 1.98 17.88
N LEU A 122 -21.76 0.95 17.12
CA LEU A 122 -22.73 0.09 16.41
C LEU A 122 -23.55 -0.79 17.38
N LYS A 123 -23.00 -1.16 18.54
CA LYS A 123 -23.74 -1.94 19.56
C LYS A 123 -24.73 -1.09 20.38
N ARG A 124 -24.49 0.22 20.56
CA ARG A 124 -25.35 1.08 21.39
C ARG A 124 -26.66 1.44 20.70
N ARG A 125 -26.70 1.46 19.37
CA ARG A 125 -27.95 1.71 18.60
C ARG A 125 -28.94 0.54 18.62
N VAL A 126 -28.53 -0.65 19.07
CA VAL A 126 -29.42 -1.82 19.18
C VAL A 126 -29.98 -1.97 20.61
N ARG A 127 -29.37 -1.32 21.62
CA ARG A 127 -29.81 -1.37 23.03
C ARG A 127 -30.65 -0.15 23.44
N THR A 128 -31.36 0.44 22.51
CA THR A 128 -32.43 1.40 22.79
C THR A 128 -33.70 0.90 22.11
N LYS A 129 -34.34 -0.06 22.76
CA LYS A 129 -35.77 -0.31 22.67
C LYS A 129 -36.25 -0.64 24.08
#